data_AF-A0A727Z8F1-F1
#
_entry.id   AF-A0A727Z8F1-F1
#
_cell.length_a   1.000
_cell.length_b   1.000
_cell.length_c   1.000
_cell.angle_alpha   90.00
_cell.angle_beta   90.00
_cell.angle_gamma   90.00
#
_symmetry.space_group_name_H-M   'P 1'
#
loop_
_entity.id
_entity.type
_entity.pdbx_description
1 polymer ?
#
loop_
_entity_poly.entity_id
_entity_poly.type
_entity_poly.pdbx_seq_one_letter_code
_entity_poly.pdbx_strand_id
1 'polypeptide(L)'
;MTQYDAKLYRKMATTSFNEIFIKNKYPNDYIVYFQRVTELDWQDLQQFISNGMNKFDKLCILYEALLDDSSSWDFFKGERLPREVVDEITHYISIYRTQKFSKHYEINNWITQNDLWEQFRNIRSLNHHVGGVVVKGIRETYFKITCRLLAISDEGGSRLEKCQPW
;
A
#
# COMPACT_ATOMS: atom_id res chain seq x y z
N MET A 1 -13.23 28.15 3.78
CA MET A 1 -14.20 27.11 3.40
C MET A 1 -14.13 26.98 1.90
N THR A 2 -13.74 25.82 1.37
CA THR A 2 -13.67 25.65 -0.08
C THR A 2 -15.08 25.33 -0.59
N GLN A 3 -15.62 26.20 -1.45
CA GLN A 3 -16.90 25.92 -2.09
C GLN A 3 -16.73 24.73 -3.03
N TYR A 4 -17.72 23.83 -3.09
CA TYR A 4 -17.69 22.70 -4.01
C TYR A 4 -17.49 23.18 -5.45
N ASP A 5 -16.47 22.65 -6.12
CA ASP A 5 -16.17 22.90 -7.53
C ASP A 5 -16.24 21.59 -8.32
N ALA A 6 -17.27 21.48 -9.16
CA ALA A 6 -17.50 20.31 -10.00
C ALA A 6 -16.39 20.09 -11.05
N LYS A 7 -15.74 21.15 -11.55
CA LYS A 7 -14.65 21.03 -12.51
C LYS A 7 -13.40 20.47 -11.82
N LEU A 8 -13.08 20.97 -10.63
CA LEU A 8 -11.98 20.45 -9.83
C LEU A 8 -12.22 19.00 -9.41
N TYR A 9 -13.43 18.67 -8.95
CA TYR A 9 -13.79 17.30 -8.61
C TYR A 9 -13.60 16.34 -9.81
N ARG A 10 -13.99 16.76 -11.02
CA ARG A 10 -13.74 15.96 -12.24
C ARG A 10 -12.25 15.75 -12.50
N LYS A 11 -11.42 16.78 -12.32
CA LYS A 11 -9.96 16.64 -12.45
C LYS A 11 -9.40 15.63 -11.45
N MET A 12 -9.82 15.70 -10.20
CA MET A 12 -9.44 14.73 -9.17
C MET A 12 -9.86 13.31 -9.55
N ALA A 13 -11.07 13.15 -10.09
CA ALA A 13 -11.61 11.87 -10.53
C ALA A 13 -10.94 11.29 -11.78
N THR A 14 -10.14 12.08 -12.51
CA THR A 14 -9.38 11.63 -13.68
C THR A 14 -7.87 11.57 -13.45
N THR A 15 -7.36 12.13 -12.35
CA THR A 15 -5.93 12.11 -12.02
C THR A 15 -5.58 10.83 -11.27
N SER A 16 -4.53 10.12 -11.71
CA SER A 16 -4.06 8.88 -11.10
C SER A 16 -2.85 9.13 -10.21
N PHE A 17 -2.87 8.59 -8.99
CA PHE A 17 -1.75 8.72 -8.03
C PHE A 17 -1.10 7.38 -7.65
N ASN A 18 -1.89 6.31 -7.49
CA ASN A 18 -1.44 4.99 -7.02
C ASN A 18 -0.73 5.06 -5.66
N GLU A 19 -1.51 5.07 -4.58
CA GLU A 19 -1.03 5.39 -3.22
C GLU A 19 -1.50 4.33 -2.21
N ILE A 20 -0.64 4.06 -1.21
CA ILE A 20 -1.00 3.25 -0.04
C ILE A 20 -0.73 4.07 1.22
N PHE A 21 -1.78 4.31 1.99
CA PHE A 21 -1.72 4.99 3.27
C PHE A 21 -1.94 4.01 4.42
N ILE A 22 -1.17 4.18 5.49
CA ILE A 22 -1.19 3.31 6.66
C ILE A 22 -1.34 4.16 7.90
N LYS A 23 -2.27 3.78 8.77
CA LYS A 23 -2.39 4.36 10.10
C LYS A 23 -2.39 3.24 11.14
N ASN A 24 -1.30 3.19 11.90
CA ASN A 24 -1.09 2.14 12.89
C ASN A 24 -2.02 2.36 14.09
N LYS A 25 -3.01 1.48 14.23
CA LYS A 25 -3.72 1.20 15.48
C LYS A 25 -3.51 -0.27 15.79
N TYR A 26 -2.26 -0.69 16.04
CA TYR A 26 -1.97 -2.09 16.39
C TYR A 26 -2.99 -2.60 17.42
N PRO A 27 -3.65 -3.75 17.19
CA PRO A 27 -3.40 -4.77 16.15
C PRO A 27 -4.15 -4.56 14.81
N ASN A 28 -4.88 -3.46 14.64
CA ASN A 28 -5.76 -3.18 13.51
C ASN A 28 -5.23 -2.02 12.65
N ASP A 29 -4.15 -2.26 11.92
CA ASP A 29 -3.63 -1.27 10.97
C ASP A 29 -4.74 -0.87 9.98
N TYR A 30 -4.97 0.44 9.88
CA TYR A 30 -5.92 1.00 8.92
C TYR A 30 -5.16 1.28 7.62
N ILE A 31 -5.37 0.43 6.62
CA ILE A 31 -4.67 0.47 5.34
C ILE A 31 -5.67 0.88 4.26
N VAL A 32 -5.32 1.90 3.49
CA VAL A 32 -6.10 2.34 2.34
C VAL A 32 -5.22 2.35 1.11
N TYR A 33 -5.65 1.64 0.09
CA TYR A 33 -5.09 1.68 -1.26
C TYR A 33 -6.06 2.39 -2.18
N PHE A 34 -5.57 3.38 -2.91
CA PHE A 34 -6.39 4.13 -3.86
C PHE A 34 -5.57 4.54 -5.08
N GLN A 35 -6.23 4.58 -6.24
CA GLN A 35 -5.65 5.07 -7.48
C GLN A 35 -6.09 6.49 -7.79
N ARG A 36 -7.23 6.93 -7.22
CA ARG A 36 -7.75 8.28 -7.37
C ARG A 36 -8.21 8.81 -6.03
N VAL A 37 -7.89 10.06 -5.70
CA VAL A 37 -8.25 10.66 -4.40
C VAL A 37 -9.76 10.60 -4.14
N THR A 38 -10.59 10.64 -5.19
CA THR A 38 -12.05 10.57 -5.09
C THR A 38 -12.58 9.20 -4.66
N GLU A 39 -11.78 8.14 -4.72
CA GLU A 39 -12.12 6.81 -4.19
C GLU A 39 -12.18 6.81 -2.67
N LEU A 40 -11.44 7.72 -2.01
CA LEU A 40 -11.45 7.85 -0.56
C LEU A 40 -12.83 8.30 -0.08
N ASP A 41 -13.36 7.59 0.91
CA ASP A 41 -14.59 7.97 1.57
C ASP A 41 -14.33 9.00 2.69
N TRP A 42 -15.40 9.42 3.37
CA TRP A 42 -15.26 10.38 4.46
C TRP A 42 -14.47 9.82 5.65
N GLN A 43 -14.62 8.53 5.94
CA GLN A 43 -13.94 7.88 7.05
C GLN A 43 -12.44 7.80 6.78
N ASP A 44 -12.03 7.41 5.58
CA ASP A 44 -10.63 7.40 5.15
C ASP A 44 -9.99 8.79 5.31
N LEU A 45 -10.66 9.81 4.77
CA LEU A 45 -10.17 11.19 4.84
C LEU A 45 -10.10 11.69 6.28
N GLN A 46 -11.02 11.28 7.17
CA GLN A 46 -10.95 11.59 8.60
C GLN A 46 -9.80 10.88 9.31
N GLN A 47 -9.44 9.67 8.88
CA GLN A 47 -8.29 8.98 9.44
C GLN A 47 -7.00 9.72 9.11
N PHE A 48 -6.83 10.15 7.86
CA PHE A 48 -5.54 10.62 7.37
C PHE A 48 -5.37 12.14 7.31
N ILE A 49 -6.43 12.93 7.22
CA ILE A 49 -6.31 14.38 6.97
C ILE A 49 -6.82 15.16 8.18
N SER A 50 -5.98 15.95 8.84
CA SER A 50 -6.35 16.78 10.00
C SER A 50 -7.22 17.97 9.61
N ASN A 51 -6.88 18.62 8.50
CA ASN A 51 -7.44 19.90 8.09
C ASN A 51 -8.70 19.72 7.22
N GLY A 52 -9.44 20.79 6.97
CA GLY A 52 -10.67 20.76 6.16
C GLY A 52 -11.92 20.33 6.93
N MET A 53 -13.06 20.95 6.63
CA MET A 53 -14.31 20.79 7.39
C MET A 53 -15.25 19.74 6.80
N ASN A 54 -15.14 19.47 5.50
CA ASN A 54 -16.00 18.53 4.78
C ASN A 54 -15.16 17.63 3.84
N LYS A 55 -15.83 16.65 3.20
CA LYS A 55 -15.18 15.70 2.29
C LYS A 55 -14.42 16.41 1.17
N PHE A 56 -15.03 17.39 0.53
CA PHE A 56 -14.44 18.11 -0.60
C PHE A 56 -13.22 18.93 -0.19
N ASP A 57 -13.27 19.63 0.94
CA ASP A 57 -12.10 20.35 1.49
C ASP A 57 -10.90 19.41 1.67
N LYS A 58 -11.14 18.24 2.27
CA LYS A 58 -10.07 17.24 2.51
C LYS A 58 -9.52 16.66 1.22
N LEU A 59 -10.38 16.43 0.23
CA LEU A 59 -9.95 16.01 -1.11
C LEU A 59 -9.08 17.08 -1.78
N CYS A 60 -9.42 18.37 -1.66
CA CYS A 60 -8.61 19.45 -2.20
C CYS A 60 -7.22 19.48 -1.58
N ILE A 61 -7.14 19.45 -0.25
CA ILE A 61 -5.88 19.47 0.50
C ILE A 61 -4.99 18.29 0.07
N LEU A 62 -5.55 17.08 0.04
CA LEU A 62 -4.80 15.89 -0.35
C LEU A 62 -4.36 15.94 -1.82
N TYR A 63 -5.26 16.37 -2.72
CA TYR A 63 -4.97 16.46 -4.15
C TYR A 63 -3.82 17.42 -4.44
N GLU A 64 -3.84 18.61 -3.84
CA GLU A 64 -2.78 19.61 -4.00
C GLU A 64 -1.44 19.07 -3.48
N ALA A 65 -1.43 18.42 -2.31
CA ALA A 65 -0.22 17.84 -1.75
C ALA A 65 0.36 16.69 -2.59
N LEU A 66 -0.50 15.89 -3.23
CA LEU A 66 -0.06 14.80 -4.12
C LEU A 66 0.43 15.28 -5.48
N LEU A 67 0.07 16.49 -5.92
CA LEU A 67 0.59 17.07 -7.16
C LEU A 67 2.00 17.65 -7.00
N ASP A 68 2.41 17.95 -5.77
CA ASP A 68 3.70 18.53 -5.44
C ASP A 68 4.33 17.79 -4.26
N ASP A 69 5.19 16.81 -4.55
CA ASP A 69 5.89 16.03 -3.52
C ASP A 69 6.82 16.89 -2.62
N SER A 70 7.10 18.15 -2.97
CA SER A 70 7.84 19.08 -2.12
C SER A 70 6.98 19.79 -1.06
N SER A 71 5.66 19.67 -1.16
CA SER A 71 4.71 20.28 -0.23
C SER A 71 4.83 19.72 1.19
N SER A 72 4.47 20.53 2.19
CA SER A 72 4.40 20.05 3.57
C SER A 72 3.21 19.10 3.76
N TRP A 73 3.49 17.95 4.38
CA TRP A 73 2.51 16.94 4.76
C TRP A 73 2.06 17.04 6.23
N ASP A 74 2.23 18.20 6.89
CA ASP A 74 1.88 18.40 8.31
C ASP A 74 0.40 18.09 8.63
N PHE A 75 -0.48 18.12 7.62
CA PHE A 75 -1.89 17.76 7.78
C PHE A 75 -2.13 16.24 7.87
N PHE A 76 -1.13 15.41 7.54
CA PHE A 76 -1.29 13.98 7.33
C PHE A 76 -1.07 13.17 8.62
N LYS A 77 -2.03 12.31 8.96
CA LYS A 77 -2.08 11.52 10.19
C LYS A 77 -1.86 10.03 9.91
N GLY A 78 -0.67 9.70 9.42
CA GLY A 78 -0.28 8.33 9.12
C GLY A 78 1.05 8.26 8.41
N GLU A 79 1.28 7.13 7.76
CA GLU A 79 2.40 6.89 6.87
C GLU A 79 1.88 6.77 5.43
N ARG A 80 2.47 7.54 4.53
CA ARG A 80 2.34 7.35 3.08
C ARG A 80 3.52 6.49 2.67
N LEU A 81 3.26 5.32 2.06
CA LEU A 81 4.36 4.49 1.58
C LEU A 81 5.09 5.18 0.43
N PRO A 82 6.42 5.01 0.31
CA PRO A 82 7.19 5.49 -0.84
C PRO A 82 6.63 4.92 -2.15
N ARG A 83 6.67 5.72 -3.21
CA ARG A 83 6.11 5.35 -4.52
C ARG A 83 6.69 4.04 -5.05
N GLU A 84 7.99 3.84 -4.91
CA GLU A 84 8.68 2.63 -5.37
C GLU A 84 8.17 1.38 -4.62
N VAL A 85 7.86 1.51 -3.34
CA VAL A 85 7.27 0.44 -2.54
C VAL A 85 5.83 0.16 -2.99
N VAL A 86 5.04 1.21 -3.26
CA VAL A 86 3.65 1.05 -3.74
C VAL A 86 3.64 0.37 -5.11
N ASP A 87 4.53 0.74 -6.01
CA ASP A 87 4.66 0.14 -7.34
C ASP A 87 5.06 -1.34 -7.25
N GLU A 88 6.01 -1.68 -6.38
CA GLU A 88 6.41 -3.08 -6.13
C GLU A 88 5.26 -3.91 -5.52
N ILE A 89 4.52 -3.38 -4.55
CA ILE A 89 3.36 -4.07 -3.96
C ILE A 89 2.25 -4.25 -5.01
N THR A 90 1.97 -3.22 -5.80
CA THR A 90 0.97 -3.25 -6.87
C THR A 90 1.32 -4.31 -7.91
N HIS A 91 2.59 -4.34 -8.33
CA HIS A 91 3.12 -5.35 -9.25
C HIS A 91 3.00 -6.76 -8.66
N TYR A 92 3.39 -6.93 -7.40
CA TYR A 92 3.31 -8.20 -6.68
C TYR A 92 1.86 -8.73 -6.59
N ILE A 93 0.89 -7.87 -6.27
CA ILE A 93 -0.54 -8.17 -6.28
C ILE A 93 -1.04 -8.49 -7.70
N SER A 94 -0.52 -7.80 -8.72
CA SER A 94 -0.89 -8.05 -10.11
C SER A 94 -0.50 -9.46 -10.56
N ILE A 95 0.64 -9.98 -10.10
CA ILE A 95 1.08 -11.36 -10.36
C ILE A 95 0.09 -12.34 -9.74
N TYR A 96 -0.29 -12.14 -8.47
CA TYR A 96 -1.29 -12.99 -7.79
C TYR A 96 -2.58 -13.11 -8.61
N ARG A 97 -3.11 -11.97 -9.07
CA ARG A 97 -4.36 -11.91 -9.83
C ARG A 97 -4.21 -12.51 -11.24
N THR A 98 -3.15 -12.18 -11.95
CA THR A 98 -2.89 -12.64 -13.32
C THR A 98 -2.67 -14.14 -13.38
N GLN A 99 -1.88 -14.68 -12.45
CA GLN A 99 -1.60 -16.11 -12.35
C GLN A 99 -2.71 -16.90 -11.63
N LYS A 100 -3.74 -16.20 -11.12
CA LYS A 100 -4.88 -16.78 -10.38
C LYS A 100 -4.45 -17.64 -9.20
N PHE A 101 -3.45 -17.15 -8.46
CA PHE A 101 -3.00 -17.82 -7.26
C PHE A 101 -4.05 -17.74 -6.16
N SER A 102 -3.96 -18.68 -5.23
CA SER A 102 -4.84 -18.81 -4.07
C SER A 102 -4.12 -18.51 -2.76
N LYS A 103 -2.78 -18.58 -2.78
CA LYS A 103 -1.93 -18.39 -1.61
C LYS A 103 -0.80 -17.42 -1.94
N HIS A 104 -0.46 -16.59 -0.97
CA HIS A 104 0.59 -15.58 -1.12
C HIS A 104 1.96 -16.17 -1.54
N TYR A 105 2.37 -17.31 -0.97
CA TYR A 105 3.69 -17.88 -1.27
C TYR A 105 3.85 -18.32 -2.73
N GLU A 106 2.74 -18.56 -3.46
CA GLU A 106 2.79 -18.94 -4.87
C GLU A 106 3.40 -17.82 -5.72
N ILE A 107 3.21 -16.56 -5.31
CA ILE A 107 3.83 -15.39 -5.92
C ILE A 107 5.36 -15.45 -5.75
N ASN A 108 5.85 -15.71 -4.53
CA ASN A 108 7.29 -15.85 -4.25
C ASN A 108 7.94 -16.95 -5.10
N ASN A 109 7.26 -18.09 -5.22
CA ASN A 109 7.72 -19.22 -6.03
C ASN A 109 7.80 -18.82 -7.50
N TRP A 110 6.76 -18.17 -8.02
CA TRP A 110 6.71 -17.71 -9.40
C TRP A 110 7.80 -16.67 -9.72
N ILE A 111 7.99 -15.67 -8.86
CA ILE A 111 9.06 -14.66 -8.99
C ILE A 111 10.43 -15.35 -8.98
N THR A 112 10.63 -16.35 -8.11
CA THR A 112 11.89 -17.10 -8.03
C THR A 112 12.15 -17.91 -9.29
N GLN A 113 11.14 -18.61 -9.81
CA GLN A 113 11.26 -19.44 -11.02
C GLN A 113 11.52 -18.61 -12.28
N ASN A 114 11.09 -17.34 -12.30
CA ASN A 114 11.26 -16.43 -13.42
C ASN A 114 12.42 -15.43 -13.23
N ASP A 115 13.18 -15.54 -12.13
CA ASP A 115 14.30 -14.65 -11.78
C ASP A 115 13.96 -13.15 -11.76
N LEU A 116 12.79 -12.81 -11.20
CA LEU A 116 12.24 -11.43 -11.25
C LEU A 116 12.45 -10.64 -9.95
N TRP A 117 13.25 -11.13 -9.00
CA TRP A 117 13.44 -10.49 -7.70
C TRP A 117 14.09 -9.10 -7.77
N GLU A 118 14.78 -8.77 -8.86
CA GLU A 118 15.31 -7.43 -9.10
C GLU A 118 14.22 -6.37 -9.34
N GLN A 119 12.98 -6.79 -9.60
CA GLN A 119 11.82 -5.90 -9.73
C GLN A 119 11.16 -5.58 -8.38
N PHE A 120 11.66 -6.16 -7.27
CA PHE A 120 11.06 -6.08 -5.94
C PHE A 120 12.11 -5.68 -4.88
N ARG A 121 13.06 -4.82 -5.22
CA ARG A 121 14.24 -4.52 -4.40
C ARG A 121 13.88 -3.89 -3.05
N ASN A 122 12.81 -3.10 -3.01
CA ASN A 122 12.41 -2.39 -1.81
C ASN A 122 11.61 -3.28 -0.86
N ILE A 123 10.89 -4.28 -1.40
CA ILE A 123 10.05 -5.17 -0.61
C ILE A 123 10.62 -6.56 -0.35
N ARG A 124 11.61 -7.02 -1.12
CA ARG A 124 12.15 -8.37 -1.01
C ARG A 124 12.95 -8.59 0.28
N SER A 125 13.04 -9.86 0.64
CA SER A 125 13.76 -10.31 1.83
C SER A 125 14.14 -11.78 1.73
N LEU A 126 15.15 -12.15 2.51
CA LEU A 126 15.40 -13.52 2.93
C LEU A 126 14.67 -13.75 4.26
N ASN A 127 13.73 -14.69 4.23
CA ASN A 127 12.87 -15.05 5.34
C ASN A 127 13.37 -16.36 5.95
N HIS A 128 13.80 -16.29 7.22
CA HIS A 128 14.27 -17.43 8.00
C HIS A 128 13.11 -17.96 8.82
N HIS A 129 12.69 -19.19 8.54
CA HIS A 129 11.66 -19.88 9.28
C HIS A 129 12.26 -20.71 10.41
N VAL A 130 11.44 -20.97 11.43
CA VAL A 130 11.76 -21.93 12.49
C VAL A 130 12.21 -23.27 11.87
N GLY A 131 13.37 -23.77 12.29
CA GLY A 131 13.99 -24.96 11.71
C GLY A 131 15.08 -24.68 10.66
N GLY A 132 15.50 -23.42 10.51
CA GLY A 132 16.68 -23.04 9.72
C GLY A 132 16.45 -22.91 8.21
N VAL A 133 15.21 -23.05 7.74
CA VAL A 133 14.85 -22.90 6.33
C VAL A 133 14.88 -21.42 5.95
N VAL A 134 15.63 -21.07 4.91
CA VAL A 134 15.70 -19.71 4.36
C VAL A 134 15.02 -19.69 2.99
N VAL A 135 14.02 -18.83 2.83
CA VAL A 135 13.30 -18.66 1.56
C VAL A 135 13.33 -17.21 1.10
N LYS A 136 13.34 -17.01 -0.22
CA LYS A 136 13.09 -15.70 -0.81
C LYS A 136 11.62 -15.33 -0.63
N GLY A 137 11.36 -14.10 -0.19
CA GLY A 137 10.02 -13.59 0.04
C GLY A 137 10.00 -12.07 0.10
N ILE A 138 8.92 -11.53 0.66
CA ILE A 138 8.81 -10.10 0.97
C ILE A 138 8.85 -9.86 2.48
N ARG A 139 9.23 -8.64 2.87
CA ARG A 139 9.35 -8.25 4.28
C ARG A 139 8.01 -8.37 4.99
N GLU A 140 8.03 -8.70 6.29
CA GLU A 140 6.83 -8.98 7.08
C GLU A 140 5.78 -7.85 7.01
N THR A 141 6.21 -6.58 7.05
CA THR A 141 5.33 -5.42 6.91
C THR A 141 4.56 -5.45 5.59
N TYR A 142 5.25 -5.71 4.47
CA TYR A 142 4.64 -5.74 3.14
C TYR A 142 3.83 -7.00 2.88
N PHE A 143 4.19 -8.12 3.52
CA PHE A 143 3.35 -9.31 3.57
C PHE A 143 1.98 -9.01 4.19
N LYS A 144 1.94 -8.36 5.37
CA LYS A 144 0.68 -8.00 6.03
C LYS A 144 -0.18 -7.06 5.18
N ILE A 145 0.44 -6.04 4.60
CA ILE A 145 -0.24 -5.10 3.68
C ILE A 145 -0.82 -5.87 2.48
N THR A 146 -0.03 -6.74 1.86
CA THR A 146 -0.46 -7.52 0.69
C THR A 146 -1.61 -8.45 1.02
N CYS A 147 -1.57 -9.18 2.14
CA CYS A 147 -2.67 -10.04 2.58
C CYS A 147 -3.97 -9.25 2.80
N ARG A 148 -3.88 -8.09 3.45
CA ARG A 148 -5.03 -7.19 3.65
C ARG A 148 -5.62 -6.70 2.32
N LEU A 149 -4.78 -6.26 1.39
CA LEU A 149 -5.22 -5.78 0.07
C LEU A 149 -5.79 -6.90 -0.83
N LEU A 150 -5.33 -8.13 -0.64
CA LEU A 150 -5.87 -9.31 -1.33
C LEU A 150 -7.09 -9.93 -0.63
N ALA A 151 -7.44 -9.45 0.57
CA ALA A 151 -8.45 -10.06 1.44
C ALA A 151 -8.23 -11.56 1.68
N ILE A 152 -6.96 -11.97 1.82
CA ILE A 152 -6.58 -13.34 2.16
C ILE A 152 -6.07 -13.40 3.60
N SER A 153 -6.20 -14.58 4.21
CA SER A 153 -5.63 -14.83 5.54
C SER A 153 -4.11 -14.65 5.52
N ASP A 154 -3.56 -14.06 6.57
CA ASP A 154 -2.13 -14.10 6.88
C ASP A 154 -1.72 -15.43 7.54
N GLU A 155 -2.71 -16.27 7.91
CA GLU A 155 -2.50 -17.59 8.47
C GLU A 155 -2.09 -18.60 7.37
N GLY A 156 -0.91 -19.20 7.53
CA GLY A 156 -0.44 -20.28 6.64
C GLY A 156 1.06 -20.34 6.45
N GLY A 157 1.82 -19.33 6.88
CA GLY A 157 3.28 -19.36 6.92
C GLY A 157 3.81 -19.94 8.24
N SER A 158 4.87 -20.74 8.18
CA SER A 158 5.66 -21.06 9.37
C SER A 158 6.22 -19.78 9.98
N ARG A 159 6.20 -19.68 11.32
CA ARG A 159 6.69 -18.51 12.06
C ARG A 159 8.11 -18.13 11.59
N LEU A 160 8.30 -16.83 11.33
CA LEU A 160 9.62 -16.29 11.01
C LEU A 160 10.44 -16.10 12.29
N GLU A 161 11.69 -16.54 12.25
CA GLU A 161 12.71 -16.20 13.24
C GLU A 161 13.40 -14.88 12.88
N LYS A 162 13.61 -14.65 11.58
CA LYS A 162 14.32 -13.49 11.07
C LYS A 162 13.83 -13.12 9.67
N CYS A 163 13.70 -11.83 9.41
CA CYS A 163 13.45 -11.27 8.09
C CYS A 163 14.59 -10.30 7.77
N GLN A 164 15.31 -10.52 6.67
CA GLN A 164 16.43 -9.67 6.26
C GLN A 164 16.21 -9.11 4.86
N PRO A 165 16.36 -7.79 4.62
CA PRO A 165 16.44 -7.25 3.27
C PRO A 165 17.55 -7.92 2.47
N TRP A 166 17.31 -8.11 1.18
CA TRP A 166 18.23 -8.69 0.19
C TRP A 166 18.20 -7.82 -1.06
#